data_AF-A0A7V1EPQ9-F1
#
_entry.id   AF-A0A7V1EPQ9-F1
#
_cell.length_a   1.000
_cell.length_b   1.000
_cell.length_c   1.000
_cell.angle_alpha   90.00
_cell.angle_beta   90.00
_cell.angle_gamma   90.00
#
_symmetry.space_group_name_H-M   'P 1'
#
loop_
_entity.id
_entity.type
_entity.pdbx_description
1 polymer ?
#
loop_
_entity_poly.entity_id
_entity_poly.type
_entity_poly.pdbx_seq_one_letter_code
_entity_poly.pdbx_strand_id
1 'polypeptide(L)'
;MINKKNLIVFLSIIGLVIMSCDDEKDDTGPIVDLTVATVSSAPTLDGVGNDAAWNQADELVVTVGLDAAYSNSFGLVDVSLTAVQDGSNLYIKAVWADPSGTESIDKKLWSYDNGSWGQGGNEDRMFFFFDMGQNGTSGADCSTMCHVSEGMWTDTGIVDQWHWKAHRTAPIHRADDKYIDNNYTDSQGNVVEDGGQHGDSKTKGLYHDNKDGNGLPLYSGPVTGGHYLILPAGETADSYFTLFDASTADTT
;
A
#
# COMPACT_ATOMS: atom_id res chain seq x y z
N MET A 1 -16.11 67.07 -21.98
CA MET A 1 -15.87 65.61 -22.03
C MET A 1 -14.57 65.38 -22.80
N ILE A 2 -13.51 64.98 -22.09
CA ILE A 2 -12.16 64.74 -22.62
C ILE A 2 -11.84 63.26 -22.44
N ASN A 3 -11.34 62.60 -23.47
CA ASN A 3 -10.16 61.68 -23.52
C ASN A 3 -10.33 60.68 -24.67
N LYS A 4 -9.51 60.74 -25.71
CA LYS A 4 -8.11 60.27 -25.88
C LYS A 4 -8.11 58.96 -26.66
N LYS A 5 -7.58 59.07 -27.87
CA LYS A 5 -7.23 58.00 -28.81
C LYS A 5 -6.19 57.08 -28.17
N ASN A 6 -6.37 55.77 -28.28
CA ASN A 6 -5.30 54.80 -28.04
C ASN A 6 -4.95 54.09 -29.35
N LEU A 7 -3.71 54.35 -29.76
CA LEU A 7 -2.93 53.72 -30.82
C LEU A 7 -1.92 52.82 -30.09
N ILE A 8 -1.94 51.50 -30.33
CA ILE A 8 -0.85 50.56 -30.01
C ILE A 8 -0.93 49.46 -31.08
N VAL A 9 -0.20 49.56 -32.20
CA VAL A 9 1.18 49.10 -32.46
C VAL A 9 1.38 47.59 -32.18
N PHE A 10 1.32 46.80 -33.25
CA PHE A 10 1.87 45.44 -33.33
C PHE A 10 3.40 45.52 -33.23
N LEU A 11 3.99 44.80 -32.28
CA LEU A 11 5.42 44.51 -32.27
C LEU A 11 5.60 42.99 -32.19
N SER A 12 5.94 42.40 -33.32
CA SER A 12 6.46 41.05 -33.45
C SER A 12 7.86 40.97 -32.86
N ILE A 13 8.09 40.12 -31.86
CA ILE A 13 9.43 39.68 -31.48
C ILE A 13 9.52 38.19 -31.81
N ILE A 14 10.39 37.91 -32.76
CA ILE A 14 10.96 36.60 -33.08
C ILE A 14 11.79 36.16 -31.86
N GLY A 15 11.43 35.02 -31.28
CA GLY A 15 12.23 34.31 -30.29
C GLY A 15 12.17 32.82 -30.62
N LEU A 16 13.09 32.37 -31.48
CA LEU A 16 13.38 30.97 -31.70
C LEU A 16 14.04 30.43 -30.42
N VAL A 17 13.30 29.69 -29.61
CA VAL A 17 13.85 28.86 -28.54
C VAL A 17 13.81 27.43 -29.03
N ILE A 18 14.97 26.94 -29.49
CA ILE A 18 15.21 25.50 -29.62
C ILE A 18 15.89 25.10 -28.31
N MET A 19 15.09 24.70 -27.33
CA MET A 19 15.56 23.88 -26.21
C MET A 19 15.01 22.49 -26.45
N SER A 20 15.86 21.66 -27.06
CA SER A 20 15.75 20.21 -27.00
C SER A 20 16.25 19.79 -25.62
N CYS A 21 15.32 19.51 -24.73
CA CYS A 21 15.51 18.59 -23.61
C CYS A 21 14.30 17.66 -23.61
N ASP A 22 14.21 16.79 -24.62
CA ASP A 22 13.35 15.60 -24.53
C ASP A 22 14.19 14.53 -23.82
N ASP A 23 14.09 14.48 -22.48
CA ASP A 23 14.14 13.21 -21.73
C ASP A 23 13.60 13.36 -20.30
N GLU A 24 12.65 14.25 -20.08
CA GLU A 24 11.74 14.07 -18.95
C GLU A 24 10.50 13.40 -19.53
N LYS A 25 10.31 12.13 -19.18
CA LYS A 25 8.97 11.53 -19.19
C LYS A 25 8.17 12.29 -18.14
N ASP A 26 7.75 13.48 -18.52
CA ASP A 26 6.84 14.33 -17.78
C ASP A 26 5.55 13.50 -17.65
N ASP A 27 5.27 13.05 -16.44
CA ASP A 27 4.01 12.40 -16.09
C ASP A 27 2.92 13.47 -16.16
N THR A 28 2.56 13.81 -17.40
CA THR A 28 1.60 14.85 -17.79
C THR A 28 0.14 14.43 -17.54
N GLY A 29 -0.05 13.38 -16.73
CA GLY A 29 -1.36 13.04 -16.22
C GLY A 29 -1.94 14.22 -15.43
N PRO A 30 -3.27 14.45 -15.48
CA PRO A 30 -3.87 15.42 -14.60
C PRO A 30 -3.61 14.98 -13.16
N ILE A 31 -3.01 15.87 -12.36
CA ILE A 31 -3.04 15.73 -10.90
C ILE A 31 -4.51 15.66 -10.51
N VAL A 32 -4.92 14.57 -9.85
CA VAL A 32 -6.28 14.39 -9.37
C VAL A 32 -6.28 14.44 -7.86
N ASP A 33 -7.01 15.42 -7.31
CA ASP A 33 -6.99 15.71 -5.88
C ASP A 33 -8.04 14.89 -5.12
N LEU A 34 -7.61 14.15 -4.09
CA LEU A 34 -8.50 13.59 -3.09
C LEU A 34 -8.77 14.66 -2.01
N THR A 35 -9.98 15.21 -2.01
CA THR A 35 -10.38 16.21 -1.00
C THR A 35 -10.84 15.53 0.29
N VAL A 36 -10.28 15.95 1.43
CA VAL A 36 -10.63 15.42 2.76
C VAL A 36 -11.71 16.28 3.41
N ALA A 37 -12.88 15.70 3.69
CA ALA A 37 -13.96 16.42 4.38
C ALA A 37 -13.86 16.34 5.91
N THR A 38 -14.26 17.41 6.60
CA THR A 38 -14.35 17.41 8.07
C THR A 38 -15.68 16.82 8.52
N VAL A 39 -15.65 15.88 9.48
CA VAL A 39 -16.83 15.24 10.07
C VAL A 39 -16.85 15.40 11.58
N SER A 40 -18.06 15.51 12.17
CA SER A 40 -18.24 15.60 13.62
C SER A 40 -18.31 14.22 14.31
N SER A 41 -18.37 13.16 13.53
CA SER A 41 -18.45 11.78 14.02
C SER A 41 -17.62 10.90 13.09
N ALA A 42 -16.66 10.18 13.68
CA ALA A 42 -15.78 9.28 12.96
C ALA A 42 -16.57 8.10 12.35
N PRO A 43 -16.15 7.58 11.19
CA PRO A 43 -16.65 6.30 10.69
C PRO A 43 -16.20 5.14 11.58
N THR A 44 -16.92 4.02 11.49
CA THR A 44 -16.54 2.78 12.17
C THR A 44 -15.47 2.06 11.33
N LEU A 45 -14.42 1.54 11.96
CA LEU A 45 -13.35 0.80 11.28
C LEU A 45 -13.64 -0.70 11.26
N ASP A 46 -14.69 -1.09 10.52
CA ASP A 46 -15.15 -2.49 10.40
C ASP A 46 -15.13 -3.01 8.95
N GLY A 47 -14.70 -2.18 7.99
CA GLY A 47 -14.70 -2.51 6.56
C GLY A 47 -16.06 -2.37 5.89
N VAL A 48 -17.11 -1.97 6.62
CA VAL A 48 -18.46 -1.75 6.08
C VAL A 48 -18.60 -0.27 5.72
N GLY A 49 -18.48 0.04 4.42
CA GLY A 49 -18.46 1.43 3.93
C GLY A 49 -19.79 2.21 3.95
N ASN A 50 -20.71 1.91 4.88
CA ASN A 50 -22.08 2.45 4.91
C ASN A 50 -22.32 3.57 5.94
N ASP A 51 -21.29 4.00 6.69
CA ASP A 51 -21.41 5.13 7.62
C ASP A 51 -21.78 6.44 6.91
N ALA A 52 -22.63 7.24 7.57
CA ALA A 52 -23.06 8.54 7.06
C ALA A 52 -21.90 9.56 6.87
N ALA A 53 -20.79 9.37 7.58
CA ALA A 53 -19.58 10.19 7.45
C ALA A 53 -19.05 10.20 6.00
N TRP A 54 -19.13 9.07 5.29
CA TRP A 54 -18.65 8.95 3.92
C TRP A 54 -19.42 9.81 2.91
N ASN A 55 -20.67 10.17 3.22
CA ASN A 55 -21.47 11.03 2.35
C ASN A 55 -21.08 12.52 2.43
N GLN A 56 -20.11 12.88 3.26
CA GLN A 56 -19.64 14.27 3.43
C GLN A 56 -18.47 14.63 2.52
N ALA A 57 -17.87 13.65 1.84
CA ALA A 57 -16.74 13.84 0.93
C ALA A 57 -17.10 13.35 -0.48
N ASP A 58 -16.49 13.98 -1.47
CA ASP A 58 -16.58 13.52 -2.85
C ASP A 58 -15.76 12.24 -3.04
N GLU A 59 -16.23 11.36 -3.93
CA GLU A 59 -15.49 10.18 -4.34
C GLU A 59 -14.52 10.54 -5.48
N LEU A 60 -13.27 10.08 -5.34
CA LEU A 60 -12.26 10.10 -6.37
C LEU A 60 -12.05 8.69 -6.90
N VAL A 61 -12.12 8.49 -8.21
CA VAL A 61 -11.72 7.22 -8.83
C VAL A 61 -10.32 7.35 -9.43
N VAL A 62 -9.42 6.48 -9.01
CA VAL A 62 -8.04 6.38 -9.54
C VAL A 62 -7.87 5.05 -10.24
N THR A 63 -7.45 5.07 -11.50
CA THR A 63 -7.08 3.84 -12.22
C THR A 63 -5.60 3.54 -12.00
N VAL A 64 -5.31 2.43 -11.34
CA VAL A 64 -3.94 1.93 -11.11
C VAL A 64 -3.52 1.04 -12.27
N GLY A 65 -2.24 1.12 -12.66
CA GLY A 65 -1.64 0.26 -13.68
C GLY A 65 -1.85 0.70 -15.13
N LEU A 66 -2.29 1.95 -15.37
CA LEU A 66 -2.54 2.50 -16.71
C LEU A 66 -1.31 2.47 -17.62
N ASP A 67 -0.11 2.65 -17.06
CA ASP A 67 1.11 2.53 -17.83
C ASP A 67 1.39 1.05 -18.13
N ALA A 68 1.50 0.75 -19.43
CA ALA A 68 1.76 -0.58 -19.97
C ALA A 68 3.08 -1.18 -19.45
N ALA A 69 4.00 -0.37 -18.94
CA ALA A 69 5.19 -0.83 -18.23
C ALA A 69 4.85 -1.59 -16.94
N TYR A 70 3.71 -1.30 -16.31
CA TYR A 70 3.30 -1.86 -15.01
C TYR A 70 2.00 -2.65 -15.06
N SER A 71 1.26 -2.63 -16.17
CA SER A 71 -0.02 -3.33 -16.32
C SER A 71 0.09 -4.84 -16.07
N ASN A 72 1.25 -5.45 -16.36
CA ASN A 72 1.50 -6.87 -16.10
C ASN A 72 1.84 -7.18 -14.64
N SER A 73 2.19 -6.17 -13.84
CA SER A 73 2.61 -6.33 -12.44
C SER A 73 1.48 -6.08 -11.45
N PHE A 74 0.63 -5.09 -11.71
CA PHE A 74 -0.48 -4.71 -10.81
C PHE A 74 -1.87 -5.03 -11.38
N GLY A 75 -1.97 -5.33 -12.67
CA GLY A 75 -3.25 -5.31 -13.37
C GLY A 75 -3.76 -3.88 -13.57
N LEU A 76 -4.88 -3.76 -14.28
CA LEU A 76 -5.65 -2.52 -14.37
C LEU A 76 -6.80 -2.59 -13.38
N VAL A 77 -6.80 -1.69 -12.39
CA VAL A 77 -7.84 -1.66 -11.36
C VAL A 77 -8.27 -0.22 -11.06
N ASP A 78 -9.57 0.02 -11.06
CA ASP A 78 -10.15 1.26 -10.58
C ASP A 78 -10.33 1.17 -9.07
N VAL A 79 -9.83 2.18 -8.36
CA VAL A 79 -9.96 2.34 -6.92
C VAL A 79 -10.78 3.60 -6.63
N SER A 80 -11.97 3.42 -6.06
CA SER A 80 -12.79 4.51 -5.51
C SER A 80 -12.25 4.88 -4.13
N LEU A 81 -11.86 6.12 -3.96
CA LEU A 81 -11.31 6.71 -2.75
C LEU A 81 -12.27 7.78 -2.19
N THR A 82 -12.45 7.77 -0.88
CA THR A 82 -13.15 8.81 -0.13
C THR A 82 -12.39 9.08 1.16
N ALA A 83 -12.18 10.34 1.54
CA ALA A 83 -11.44 10.68 2.75
C ALA A 83 -12.18 11.68 3.65
N VAL A 84 -12.16 11.42 4.95
CA VAL A 84 -12.73 12.31 5.97
C VAL A 84 -11.79 12.45 7.17
N GLN A 85 -11.99 13.48 8.00
CA GLN A 85 -11.20 13.72 9.20
C GLN A 85 -12.05 14.31 10.34
N ASP A 86 -11.70 14.02 11.59
CA ASP A 86 -12.46 14.43 12.80
C ASP A 86 -11.72 15.45 13.69
N GLY A 87 -10.61 16.01 13.19
CA GLY A 87 -9.70 16.92 13.87
C GLY A 87 -8.52 16.21 14.55
N SER A 88 -8.58 14.90 14.74
CA SER A 88 -7.51 14.09 15.35
C SER A 88 -7.01 12.98 14.43
N ASN A 89 -7.88 12.43 13.59
CA ASN A 89 -7.60 11.28 12.74
C ASN A 89 -7.98 11.58 11.29
N LEU A 90 -7.20 11.00 10.37
CA LEU A 90 -7.53 10.86 8.96
C LEU A 90 -8.14 9.48 8.72
N TYR A 91 -9.23 9.43 7.98
CA TYR A 91 -9.92 8.20 7.58
C TYR A 91 -9.98 8.14 6.07
N ILE A 92 -9.52 7.02 5.49
CA ILE A 92 -9.55 6.79 4.05
C ILE A 92 -10.34 5.51 3.79
N LYS A 93 -11.38 5.62 2.98
CA LYS A 93 -12.11 4.49 2.41
C LYS A 93 -11.59 4.26 1.01
N ALA A 94 -11.14 3.04 0.74
CA ALA A 94 -10.76 2.57 -0.59
C ALA A 94 -11.61 1.37 -0.95
N VAL A 95 -12.19 1.39 -2.15
CA VAL A 95 -13.02 0.32 -2.69
C VAL A 95 -12.51 -0.01 -4.08
N TRP A 96 -12.20 -1.27 -4.33
CA TRP A 96 -11.80 -1.76 -5.64
C TRP A 96 -12.48 -3.08 -5.92
N ALA A 97 -12.64 -3.40 -7.20
CA ALA A 97 -13.02 -4.74 -7.60
C ALA A 97 -11.79 -5.65 -7.50
N ASP A 98 -11.95 -6.84 -6.93
CA ASP A 98 -11.04 -7.96 -7.18
C ASP A 98 -11.63 -8.80 -8.32
N PRO A 99 -11.18 -8.63 -9.58
CA PRO A 99 -11.77 -9.32 -10.71
C PRO A 99 -11.52 -10.83 -10.67
N SER A 100 -10.50 -11.26 -9.94
CA SER A 100 -10.23 -12.69 -9.72
C SER A 100 -11.25 -13.30 -8.75
N GLY A 101 -11.86 -12.48 -7.89
CA GLY A 101 -12.74 -12.90 -6.80
C GLY A 101 -12.05 -13.86 -5.83
N THR A 102 -10.72 -13.85 -5.79
CA THR A 102 -9.94 -14.78 -4.99
C THR A 102 -9.80 -14.29 -3.56
N GLU A 103 -9.91 -12.98 -3.30
CA GLU A 103 -9.58 -12.34 -2.03
C GLU A 103 -8.28 -12.96 -1.51
N SER A 104 -7.16 -12.63 -2.14
CA SER A 104 -5.90 -13.33 -1.87
C SER A 104 -5.51 -13.12 -0.39
N ILE A 105 -5.64 -14.18 0.40
CA ILE A 105 -5.41 -14.19 1.86
C ILE A 105 -4.53 -15.37 2.30
N ASP A 106 -3.75 -15.96 1.40
CA ASP A 106 -2.98 -17.19 1.66
C ASP A 106 -1.46 -16.95 1.78
N LYS A 107 -1.03 -15.70 1.90
CA LYS A 107 0.39 -15.34 1.99
C LYS A 107 1.10 -16.02 3.15
N LYS A 108 2.15 -16.79 2.84
CA LYS A 108 2.95 -17.60 3.76
C LYS A 108 2.17 -18.73 4.45
N LEU A 109 1.03 -19.14 3.88
CA LEU A 109 0.31 -20.32 4.32
C LEU A 109 1.20 -21.56 4.12
N TRP A 110 1.17 -22.44 5.12
CA TRP A 110 1.81 -23.75 5.06
C TRP A 110 1.00 -24.73 4.21
N SER A 111 1.69 -25.46 3.34
CA SER A 111 1.15 -26.58 2.57
C SER A 111 2.04 -27.80 2.74
N TYR A 112 1.44 -28.99 2.77
CA TYR A 112 2.16 -30.25 2.73
C TYR A 112 1.85 -30.99 1.43
N ASP A 113 2.88 -31.27 0.62
CA ASP A 113 2.75 -32.01 -0.63
C ASP A 113 3.94 -32.97 -0.81
N ASN A 114 3.65 -34.20 -1.25
CA ASN A 114 4.65 -35.23 -1.58
C ASN A 114 5.77 -35.41 -0.53
N GLY A 115 5.43 -35.39 0.77
CA GLY A 115 6.40 -35.58 1.84
C GLY A 115 7.17 -34.32 2.25
N SER A 116 6.78 -33.14 1.75
CA SER A 116 7.49 -31.88 1.98
C SER A 116 6.55 -30.77 2.43
N TRP A 117 7.01 -30.00 3.43
CA TRP A 117 6.37 -28.76 3.83
C TRP A 117 6.88 -27.59 2.99
N GLY A 118 5.94 -26.77 2.51
CA GLY A 118 6.22 -25.53 1.79
C GLY A 118 5.41 -24.38 2.36
N GLN A 119 5.87 -23.16 2.09
CA GLN A 119 5.08 -21.95 2.28
C GLN A 119 4.91 -21.25 0.94
N GLY A 120 3.71 -20.77 0.68
CA GLY A 120 3.38 -20.15 -0.60
C GLY A 120 2.31 -19.08 -0.46
N GLY A 121 1.56 -18.90 -1.54
CA GLY A 121 0.44 -17.98 -1.58
C GLY A 121 0.83 -16.52 -1.82
N ASN A 122 -0.20 -15.73 -2.02
CA ASN A 122 -0.12 -14.29 -2.23
C ASN A 122 -1.11 -13.56 -1.32
N GLU A 123 -1.07 -12.24 -1.34
CA GLU A 123 -2.13 -11.47 -0.69
C GLU A 123 -2.43 -10.18 -1.44
N ASP A 124 -3.69 -9.77 -1.32
CA ASP A 124 -4.13 -8.44 -1.70
C ASP A 124 -3.54 -7.41 -0.73
N ARG A 125 -3.07 -6.31 -1.31
CA ARG A 125 -2.29 -5.29 -0.63
C ARG A 125 -2.67 -3.92 -1.14
N MET A 126 -2.63 -2.96 -0.22
CA MET A 126 -2.82 -1.56 -0.53
C MET A 126 -1.83 -0.73 0.27
N PHE A 127 -1.29 0.29 -0.40
CA PHE A 127 -0.29 1.17 0.15
C PHE A 127 -0.74 2.62 -0.06
N PHE A 128 -0.61 3.44 0.97
CA PHE A 128 -0.65 4.88 0.86
C PHE A 128 0.74 5.42 1.16
N PHE A 129 1.23 6.30 0.29
CA PHE A 129 2.48 7.00 0.47
C PHE A 129 2.18 8.47 0.79
N PHE A 130 2.77 8.97 1.87
CA PHE A 130 2.67 10.36 2.25
C PHE A 130 4.05 11.00 2.15
N ASP A 131 4.14 12.02 1.30
CA ASP A 131 5.35 12.84 1.24
C ASP A 131 5.52 13.62 2.54
N MET A 132 6.67 13.45 3.19
CA MET A 132 7.02 14.13 4.43
C MET A 132 7.71 15.48 4.19
N GLY A 133 7.76 15.95 2.94
CA GLY A 133 8.29 17.25 2.54
C GLY A 133 9.82 17.32 2.47
N GLN A 134 10.48 16.16 2.44
CA GLN A 134 11.94 16.04 2.42
C GLN A 134 12.48 15.42 1.13
N ASN A 135 11.62 15.14 0.15
CA ASN A 135 11.94 14.44 -1.10
C ASN A 135 12.20 15.40 -2.27
N GLY A 136 12.63 16.63 -1.98
CA GLY A 136 12.95 17.64 -3.00
C GLY A 136 11.71 18.09 -3.81
N THR A 137 11.93 18.42 -5.08
CA THR A 137 10.86 18.86 -5.99
C THR A 137 10.01 17.72 -6.55
N SER A 138 10.57 16.50 -6.55
CA SER A 138 9.88 15.31 -7.05
C SER A 138 8.87 14.75 -6.04
N GLY A 139 9.05 15.03 -4.75
CA GLY A 139 8.15 14.55 -3.70
C GLY A 139 8.12 13.02 -3.58
N ALA A 140 7.04 12.47 -3.00
CA ALA A 140 6.76 11.04 -2.99
C ALA A 140 6.15 10.57 -4.32
N ASP A 141 6.89 10.72 -5.41
CA ASP A 141 6.48 10.28 -6.74
C ASP A 141 6.89 8.83 -6.99
N CYS A 142 5.92 8.00 -7.40
CA CYS A 142 6.14 6.59 -7.71
C CYS A 142 7.15 6.40 -8.84
N SER A 143 7.15 7.27 -9.85
CA SER A 143 8.11 7.19 -10.96
C SER A 143 9.53 7.47 -10.45
N THR A 144 9.70 8.49 -9.62
CA THR A 144 10.99 8.84 -9.01
C THR A 144 11.46 7.76 -8.02
N MET A 145 10.57 7.21 -7.20
CA MET A 145 10.92 6.22 -6.17
C MET A 145 11.18 4.81 -6.72
N CYS A 146 10.60 4.45 -7.87
CA CYS A 146 10.77 3.11 -8.48
C CYS A 146 11.90 3.04 -9.52
N HIS A 147 12.61 4.14 -9.76
CA HIS A 147 13.65 4.23 -10.79
C HIS A 147 15.05 4.54 -10.27
N VAL A 148 15.23 4.70 -8.96
CA VAL A 148 16.56 4.67 -8.34
C VAL A 148 16.95 3.20 -8.21
N SER A 149 17.58 2.56 -9.19
CA SER A 149 17.97 1.12 -9.10
C SER A 149 16.79 0.15 -8.83
N GLU A 150 17.02 -1.17 -8.72
CA GLU A 150 16.00 -2.23 -8.91
C GLU A 150 14.87 -2.35 -7.84
N GLY A 151 14.45 -1.27 -7.17
CA GLY A 151 13.38 -1.31 -6.18
C GLY A 151 12.85 0.06 -5.76
N MET A 152 12.10 0.07 -4.66
CA MET A 152 11.31 1.23 -4.23
C MET A 152 11.97 1.94 -3.04
N TRP A 153 12.68 3.03 -3.32
CA TRP A 153 13.33 3.88 -2.32
C TRP A 153 13.42 5.34 -2.76
N THR A 154 13.68 6.24 -1.81
CA THR A 154 13.89 7.65 -2.13
C THR A 154 15.33 7.89 -2.59
N ASP A 155 15.57 8.94 -3.37
CA ASP A 155 16.93 9.45 -3.62
C ASP A 155 17.43 10.27 -2.42
N THR A 156 16.53 11.03 -1.81
CA THR A 156 16.74 11.80 -0.59
C THR A 156 15.46 11.86 0.24
N GLY A 157 15.56 12.11 1.53
CA GLY A 157 14.39 12.26 2.40
C GLY A 157 13.72 10.94 2.76
N ILE A 158 12.50 11.07 3.27
CA ILE A 158 11.69 9.97 3.80
C ILE A 158 10.27 10.10 3.26
N VAL A 159 9.66 8.97 2.93
CA VAL A 159 8.23 8.85 2.62
C VAL A 159 7.58 7.97 3.69
N ASP A 160 6.48 8.44 4.25
CA ASP A 160 5.66 7.66 5.17
C ASP A 160 4.77 6.71 4.37
N GLN A 161 4.63 5.48 4.84
CA GLN A 161 3.91 4.42 4.14
C GLN A 161 2.95 3.72 5.10
N TRP A 162 1.66 3.80 4.78
CA TRP A 162 0.67 2.91 5.39
C TRP A 162 0.45 1.71 4.49
N HIS A 163 0.62 0.51 5.03
CA HIS A 163 0.56 -0.72 4.23
C HIS A 163 -0.44 -1.73 4.82
N TRP A 164 -1.60 -1.82 4.18
CA TRP A 164 -2.64 -2.79 4.49
C TRP A 164 -2.45 -4.10 3.72
N LYS A 165 -2.65 -5.23 4.38
CA LYS A 165 -2.44 -6.58 3.86
C LYS A 165 -3.60 -7.48 4.27
N ALA A 166 -4.24 -8.11 3.28
CA ALA A 166 -5.43 -8.90 3.50
C ALA A 166 -5.18 -10.09 4.45
N HIS A 167 -4.05 -10.79 4.35
CA HIS A 167 -3.75 -11.90 5.26
C HIS A 167 -3.14 -11.41 6.58
N ARG A 168 -2.17 -10.50 6.52
CA ARG A 168 -1.26 -10.24 7.65
C ARG A 168 -1.70 -9.13 8.59
N THR A 169 -2.50 -8.16 8.14
CA THR A 169 -2.89 -6.99 8.96
C THR A 169 -4.40 -6.83 9.09
N ALA A 170 -5.18 -7.22 8.07
CA ALA A 170 -6.63 -7.11 8.10
C ALA A 170 -7.30 -7.90 9.25
N PRO A 171 -6.92 -9.17 9.54
CA PRO A 171 -7.56 -9.96 10.62
C PRO A 171 -7.40 -9.38 12.02
N ILE A 172 -6.43 -8.47 12.20
CA ILE A 172 -6.15 -7.79 13.47
C ILE A 172 -6.54 -6.31 13.44
N HIS A 173 -7.27 -5.89 12.39
CA HIS A 173 -7.75 -4.53 12.15
C HIS A 173 -6.65 -3.47 12.21
N ARG A 174 -5.54 -3.72 11.51
CA ARG A 174 -4.40 -2.80 11.44
C ARG A 174 -3.88 -2.65 10.00
N ALA A 175 -3.08 -1.63 9.80
CA ALA A 175 -2.11 -1.52 8.70
C ALA A 175 -0.73 -1.36 9.34
N ASP A 176 0.31 -1.74 8.61
CA ASP A 176 1.68 -1.45 9.07
C ASP A 176 1.93 0.05 8.87
N ASP A 177 2.55 0.66 9.88
CA ASP A 177 3.16 1.98 9.78
C ASP A 177 4.64 1.79 9.41
N LYS A 178 5.03 2.34 8.26
CA LYS A 178 6.32 2.11 7.63
C LYS A 178 6.88 3.41 7.10
N TYR A 179 8.17 3.41 6.82
CA TYR A 179 8.76 4.50 6.06
C TYR A 179 9.77 3.97 5.05
N ILE A 180 9.96 4.75 3.99
CA ILE A 180 10.92 4.47 2.93
C ILE A 180 11.93 5.61 2.89
N ASP A 181 13.21 5.27 2.83
CA ASP A 181 14.32 6.23 2.73
C ASP A 181 15.37 5.77 1.71
N ASN A 182 16.48 6.50 1.61
CA ASN A 182 17.56 6.26 0.66
C ASN A 182 18.65 5.30 1.19
N ASN A 183 18.42 4.60 2.31
CA ASN A 183 19.37 3.64 2.86
C ASN A 183 19.19 2.24 2.23
N TYR A 184 19.39 2.15 0.92
CA TYR A 184 19.17 0.92 0.15
C TYR A 184 20.44 0.13 -0.19
N THR A 185 21.62 0.60 0.22
CA THR A 185 22.89 -0.09 0.01
C THR A 185 23.52 -0.59 1.31
N ASP A 186 24.25 -1.71 1.25
CA ASP A 186 25.09 -2.18 2.34
C ASP A 186 26.36 -1.33 2.52
N SER A 187 27.19 -1.66 3.52
CA SER A 187 28.45 -0.94 3.79
C SER A 187 29.51 -1.07 2.67
N GLN A 188 29.30 -1.96 1.71
CA GLN A 188 30.14 -2.22 0.56
C GLN A 188 29.60 -1.53 -0.70
N GLY A 189 28.44 -0.87 -0.61
CA GLY A 189 27.78 -0.20 -1.72
C GLY A 189 26.93 -1.11 -2.61
N ASN A 190 26.65 -2.35 -2.20
CA ASN A 190 25.75 -3.23 -2.94
C ASN A 190 24.30 -2.89 -2.60
N VAL A 191 23.42 -2.88 -3.62
CA VAL A 191 21.97 -2.75 -3.42
C VAL A 191 21.46 -3.96 -2.63
N VAL A 192 20.67 -3.68 -1.60
CA VAL A 192 20.03 -4.68 -0.74
C VAL A 192 18.57 -4.81 -1.14
N GLU A 193 18.09 -6.04 -1.32
CA GLU A 193 16.67 -6.33 -1.51
C GLU A 193 15.88 -5.81 -0.29
N ASP A 194 14.83 -5.02 -0.52
CA ASP A 194 14.10 -4.26 0.50
C ASP A 194 14.94 -3.21 1.27
N GLY A 195 16.11 -2.85 0.73
CA GLY A 195 16.88 -1.71 1.20
C GLY A 195 16.05 -0.43 1.19
N GLY A 196 16.24 0.42 2.20
CA GLY A 196 15.48 1.65 2.37
C GLY A 196 14.04 1.48 2.86
N GLN A 197 13.50 0.25 2.94
CA GLN A 197 12.17 0.00 3.49
C GLN A 197 12.24 -0.39 4.96
N HIS A 198 11.56 0.38 5.80
CA HIS A 198 11.60 0.22 7.24
C HIS A 198 10.20 0.04 7.80
N GLY A 199 10.04 -0.97 8.67
CA GLY A 199 8.81 -1.13 9.45
C GLY A 199 8.97 -0.54 10.84
N ASP A 200 7.85 -0.17 11.46
CA ASP A 200 7.80 0.13 12.87
C ASP A 200 8.30 -1.05 13.74
N SER A 201 8.53 -0.75 15.03
CA SER A 201 8.86 -1.79 15.98
C SER A 201 7.71 -2.79 16.05
N LYS A 202 8.01 -4.07 15.77
CA LYS A 202 7.12 -5.24 15.75
C LYS A 202 6.56 -5.60 17.14
N THR A 203 5.97 -4.62 17.83
CA THR A 203 5.52 -4.72 19.22
C THR A 203 4.20 -5.48 19.35
N LYS A 204 3.41 -5.54 18.26
CA LYS A 204 2.12 -6.23 18.16
C LYS A 204 1.90 -6.71 16.72
N GLY A 205 1.36 -7.92 16.52
CA GLY A 205 1.05 -8.48 15.20
C GLY A 205 1.77 -9.79 14.88
N LEU A 206 1.40 -10.43 13.77
CA LEU A 206 1.87 -11.75 13.32
C LEU A 206 3.14 -11.64 12.46
N TYR A 207 4.21 -11.06 13.00
CA TYR A 207 5.49 -10.93 12.27
C TYR A 207 6.47 -12.07 12.50
N HIS A 208 6.11 -13.01 13.35
CA HIS A 208 6.83 -14.26 13.54
C HIS A 208 6.17 -15.34 12.71
N ASP A 209 7.00 -16.04 11.94
CA ASP A 209 6.54 -17.20 11.21
C ASP A 209 6.23 -18.35 12.17
N ASN A 210 5.26 -19.17 11.81
CA ASN A 210 4.91 -20.36 12.57
C ASN A 210 5.93 -21.47 12.24
N LYS A 211 7.12 -21.41 12.83
CA LYS A 211 8.25 -22.32 12.57
C LYS A 211 8.82 -22.91 13.85
N ASP A 212 9.18 -24.19 13.81
CA ASP A 212 9.97 -24.86 14.83
C ASP A 212 11.48 -24.60 14.63
N GLY A 213 12.31 -25.21 15.48
CA GLY A 213 13.77 -25.08 15.38
C GLY A 213 14.39 -25.70 14.12
N ASN A 214 13.64 -26.50 13.37
CA ASN A 214 14.04 -27.14 12.11
C ASN A 214 13.46 -26.45 10.88
N GLY A 215 12.71 -25.35 11.07
CA GLY A 215 12.06 -24.62 9.98
C GLY A 215 10.77 -25.26 9.46
N LEU A 216 10.20 -26.23 10.20
CA LEU A 216 8.91 -26.86 9.91
C LEU A 216 7.77 -26.11 10.62
N PRO A 217 6.50 -26.25 10.18
CA PRO A 217 5.39 -25.61 10.88
C PRO A 217 5.30 -26.07 12.34
N LEU A 218 5.32 -25.12 13.28
CA LEU A 218 5.27 -25.42 14.72
C LEU A 218 3.86 -25.79 15.18
N TYR A 219 2.84 -25.10 14.67
CA TYR A 219 1.43 -25.33 14.96
C TYR A 219 0.64 -25.55 13.67
N SER A 220 -0.44 -26.33 13.71
CA SER A 220 -1.41 -26.37 12.62
C SER A 220 -2.82 -26.37 13.18
N GLY A 221 -3.76 -25.74 12.47
CA GLY A 221 -5.18 -25.78 12.79
C GLY A 221 -5.88 -26.87 11.97
N PRO A 222 -7.03 -27.41 12.43
CA PRO A 222 -7.83 -28.28 11.60
C PRO A 222 -8.27 -27.53 10.33
N VAL A 223 -8.05 -28.13 9.17
CA VAL A 223 -8.55 -27.62 7.89
C VAL A 223 -10.07 -27.80 7.89
N THR A 224 -10.80 -26.78 8.33
CA THR A 224 -12.27 -26.75 8.22
C THR A 224 -12.65 -25.81 7.09
N GLY A 225 -13.16 -26.37 6.00
CA GLY A 225 -13.90 -25.63 4.97
C GLY A 225 -13.17 -24.49 4.26
N GLY A 226 -11.83 -24.44 4.24
CA GLY A 226 -11.07 -23.49 3.42
C GLY A 226 -10.86 -22.08 3.98
N HIS A 227 -11.09 -21.85 5.28
CA HIS A 227 -10.84 -20.55 5.90
C HIS A 227 -10.08 -20.66 7.22
N TYR A 228 -9.24 -19.65 7.51
CA TYR A 228 -8.66 -19.44 8.83
C TYR A 228 -9.73 -18.96 9.82
N LEU A 229 -9.69 -19.47 11.04
CA LEU A 229 -10.48 -18.94 12.15
C LEU A 229 -9.91 -17.57 12.58
N ILE A 230 -10.65 -16.49 12.29
CA ILE A 230 -10.49 -15.19 12.94
C ILE A 230 -11.43 -15.17 14.15
N LEU A 231 -10.91 -14.98 15.36
CA LEU A 231 -11.74 -14.80 16.56
C LEU A 231 -12.26 -13.34 16.62
N PRO A 232 -13.51 -13.11 17.06
CA PRO A 232 -14.03 -11.76 17.31
C PRO A 232 -13.23 -11.01 18.38
N ALA A 233 -13.23 -9.68 18.29
CA ALA A 233 -12.57 -8.80 19.25
C ALA A 233 -13.18 -8.94 20.67
N GLY A 234 -12.35 -9.28 21.66
CA GLY A 234 -12.72 -9.32 23.08
C GLY A 234 -12.69 -10.70 23.75
N GLU A 235 -12.44 -11.77 23.00
CA GLU A 235 -12.33 -13.13 23.54
C GLU A 235 -10.88 -13.41 24.02
N THR A 236 -10.71 -13.91 25.24
CA THR A 236 -9.42 -14.39 25.76
C THR A 236 -9.22 -15.86 25.40
N ALA A 237 -8.10 -16.16 24.75
CA ALA A 237 -7.76 -17.44 24.15
C ALA A 237 -7.36 -18.53 25.17
N ASP A 238 -8.23 -18.85 26.13
CA ASP A 238 -7.92 -19.90 27.12
C ASP A 238 -8.41 -21.30 26.74
N SER A 239 -8.99 -21.53 25.54
CA SER A 239 -9.36 -22.91 25.15
C SER A 239 -9.56 -23.23 23.66
N TYR A 240 -9.33 -22.31 22.70
CA TYR A 240 -9.91 -22.47 21.35
C TYR A 240 -9.03 -23.10 20.26
N PHE A 241 -7.94 -23.77 20.61
CA PHE A 241 -7.22 -24.60 19.66
C PHE A 241 -7.11 -26.03 20.19
N THR A 242 -7.65 -26.99 19.45
CA THR A 242 -7.05 -28.33 19.45
C THR A 242 -5.76 -28.20 18.64
N LEU A 243 -4.70 -27.74 19.30
CA LEU A 243 -3.35 -27.71 18.75
C LEU A 243 -2.91 -29.16 18.63
N PHE A 244 -2.74 -29.65 17.40
CA PHE A 244 -1.93 -30.83 17.17
C PHE A 244 -0.53 -30.34 16.82
N ASP A 245 0.47 -30.90 17.49
CA ASP A 245 1.87 -30.72 17.13
C ASP A 245 2.08 -31.33 15.75
N ALA A 246 2.22 -30.49 14.73
CA ALA A 246 2.40 -30.92 13.35
C ALA A 246 3.68 -31.75 13.16
N SER A 247 4.68 -31.59 14.04
CA SER A 247 5.91 -32.38 14.03
C SER A 247 5.69 -33.85 14.42
N THR A 248 4.53 -34.17 15.00
CA THR A 248 4.15 -35.55 15.37
C THR A 248 3.23 -36.25 14.37
N ALA A 249 2.75 -35.53 13.34
CA ALA A 249 1.79 -36.05 12.37
C ALA A 249 2.40 -37.01 11.33
N ASP A 250 3.73 -37.16 11.31
CA ASP A 250 4.46 -38.00 10.34
C ASP A 250 5.02 -39.28 11.00
N THR A 251 4.13 -40.14 11.49
CA THR A 251 4.51 -41.50 11.97
C THR A 251 3.57 -42.62 11.52
N THR A 252 2.78 -42.44 10.46
CA THR A 252 1.99 -43.53 9.85
C THR A 252 2.11 -43.59 8.35
#